data_AF-A0A2R7NIL1-F1
#
_entry.id   AF-A0A2R7NIL1-F1
#
_cell.length_a   1.000
_cell.length_b   1.000
_cell.length_c   1.000
_cell.angle_alpha   90.00
_cell.angle_beta   90.00
_cell.angle_gamma   90.00
#
_symmetry.space_group_name_H-M   'P 1'
#
loop_
_entity.id
_entity.type
_entity.pdbx_description
1 polymer ?
#
loop_
_entity_poly.entity_id
_entity_poly.type
_entity_poly.pdbx_seq_one_letter_code
_entity_poly.pdbx_strand_id
1 'polypeptide(L)'
;MKDLQGLDADAVARAIEADAGQAIPGLRESLADLKAGKYGAVHTPASMAARAKGGRPKGSVKENPKVATNIRFDQDVLAALKATGPGWQTRANDLLRADIEAGRLIGAAS
;
A
#
# COMPACT_ATOMS: atom_id res chain seq x y z
N MET A 1 11.51 23.15 -20.41
CA MET A 1 10.82 22.00 -21.03
C MET A 1 10.02 22.50 -22.23
N LYS A 2 10.68 22.82 -23.35
CA LYS A 2 10.01 23.44 -24.50
C LYS A 2 10.34 22.72 -25.82
N ASP A 3 10.61 21.42 -25.73
CA ASP A 3 11.29 20.69 -26.80
C ASP A 3 10.51 19.47 -27.31
N LEU A 4 9.31 19.18 -26.78
CA LEU A 4 8.46 18.07 -27.27
C LEU A 4 7.47 18.51 -28.38
N GLN A 5 7.35 19.82 -28.66
CA GLN A 5 6.38 20.34 -29.64
C GLN A 5 6.72 19.93 -31.09
N GLY A 6 7.99 19.64 -31.38
CA GLY A 6 8.46 19.20 -32.70
C GLY A 6 8.46 17.67 -32.91
N LEU A 7 8.09 16.87 -31.90
CA LEU A 7 8.10 15.42 -32.03
C LEU A 7 6.91 14.90 -32.85
N ASP A 8 7.20 14.09 -33.86
CA ASP A 8 6.20 13.30 -34.56
C ASP A 8 5.95 12.00 -33.77
N ALA A 9 4.84 11.97 -33.04
CA ALA A 9 4.42 10.84 -32.21
C ALA A 9 4.26 9.55 -33.03
N ASP A 10 3.86 9.64 -34.30
CA ASP A 10 3.68 8.45 -35.16
C ASP A 10 5.01 7.91 -35.69
N ALA A 11 6.00 8.77 -35.93
CA ALA A 11 7.35 8.33 -36.27
C ALA A 11 8.02 7.63 -35.07
N VAL A 12 7.85 8.18 -33.88
CA VAL A 12 8.38 7.59 -32.63
C VAL A 12 7.72 6.26 -32.32
N ALA A 13 6.39 6.16 -32.43
CA ALA A 13 5.68 4.90 -32.23
C ALA A 13 6.19 3.81 -33.18
N ARG A 14 6.35 4.14 -34.47
CA ARG A 14 6.87 3.20 -35.48
C ARG A 14 8.29 2.72 -35.18
N ALA A 15 9.18 3.61 -34.75
CA ALA A 15 10.54 3.23 -34.39
C ALA A 15 10.57 2.28 -33.18
N ILE A 16 9.75 2.55 -32.16
CA ILE A 16 9.64 1.70 -30.96
C ILE A 16 9.05 0.33 -31.30
N GLU A 17 7.97 0.28 -32.08
CA GLU A 17 7.33 -0.99 -32.48
C GLU A 17 8.25 -1.83 -33.38
N ALA A 18 9.04 -1.18 -34.25
CA ALA A 18 10.03 -1.85 -35.08
C ALA A 18 11.17 -2.47 -34.25
N ASP A 19 11.67 -1.75 -33.24
CA ASP A 19 12.70 -2.25 -32.32
C ASP A 19 12.16 -3.38 -31.42
N ALA A 20 10.93 -3.23 -30.93
CA ALA A 20 10.25 -4.24 -30.11
C ALA A 20 9.82 -5.49 -30.91
N GLY A 21 9.85 -5.43 -32.25
CA GLY A 21 9.42 -6.51 -33.15
C GLY A 21 7.93 -6.83 -33.09
N GLN A 22 7.13 -6.02 -32.39
CA GLN A 22 5.69 -6.19 -32.23
C GLN A 22 4.99 -4.85 -31.99
N ALA A 23 3.72 -4.78 -32.35
CA ALA A 23 2.88 -3.63 -32.03
C ALA A 23 2.63 -3.56 -30.51
N ILE A 24 2.69 -2.36 -29.95
CA ILE A 24 2.46 -2.13 -28.52
C ILE A 24 1.07 -1.47 -28.36
N PRO A 25 0.07 -2.19 -27.82
CA PRO A 25 -1.26 -1.64 -27.63
C PRO A 25 -1.24 -0.36 -26.79
N GLY A 26 -1.93 0.69 -27.26
CA GLY A 26 -2.05 1.97 -26.54
C GLY A 26 -0.82 2.88 -26.59
N LEU A 27 0.27 2.48 -27.28
CA LEU A 27 1.48 3.30 -27.38
C LEU A 27 1.24 4.62 -28.10
N ARG A 28 0.49 4.59 -29.21
CA ARG A 28 0.17 5.80 -30.00
C ARG A 28 -0.68 6.78 -29.22
N GLU A 29 -1.67 6.28 -28.48
CA GLU A 29 -2.52 7.06 -27.59
C GLU A 29 -1.69 7.71 -26.47
N SER A 30 -0.80 6.93 -25.85
CA SER A 30 0.11 7.42 -24.81
C SER A 30 1.07 8.52 -25.33
N LEU A 31 1.61 8.37 -26.54
CA LEU A 31 2.47 9.38 -27.17
C LEU A 31 1.69 10.64 -27.57
N ALA A 32 0.43 10.50 -27.99
CA ALA A 32 -0.46 11.62 -28.29
C ALA A 32 -0.81 12.41 -27.01
N ASP A 33 -1.10 11.73 -25.91
CA ASP A 33 -1.34 12.35 -24.60
C ASP A 33 -0.10 13.08 -24.08
N LEU A 34 1.10 12.48 -24.22
CA LEU A 34 2.37 13.14 -23.91
C LEU A 34 2.59 14.40 -24.74
N LYS A 35 2.33 14.37 -26.06
CA LYS A 35 2.43 15.54 -26.95
C LYS A 35 1.42 16.63 -26.59
N ALA A 36 0.23 16.23 -26.13
CA ALA A 36 -0.81 17.13 -25.64
C ALA A 36 -0.55 17.63 -24.21
N GLY A 37 0.53 17.20 -23.54
CA GLY A 37 0.85 17.55 -22.16
C GLY A 37 -0.12 16.97 -21.13
N LYS A 38 -0.88 15.94 -21.50
CA LYS A 38 -1.75 15.18 -20.61
C LYS A 38 -0.90 14.10 -19.94
N TYR A 39 -0.46 14.40 -18.73
CA TYR A 39 0.20 13.42 -17.88
C TYR A 39 -0.86 12.79 -16.96
N GLY A 40 -0.69 11.50 -16.63
CA GLY A 40 -1.33 10.94 -15.43
C GLY A 40 -0.97 11.78 -14.20
N ALA A 41 -1.78 11.72 -13.13
CA ALA A 41 -1.58 12.58 -11.96
C ALA A 41 -0.12 12.57 -11.46
N VAL A 42 0.61 13.66 -11.74
CA VAL A 42 2.01 13.78 -11.32
C VAL A 42 2.03 14.23 -9.87
N HIS A 43 2.52 13.36 -8.99
CA HIS A 43 2.73 13.72 -7.60
C HIS A 43 3.92 14.65 -7.48
N THR A 44 3.65 15.96 -7.45
CA THR A 44 4.67 16.97 -7.16
C THR A 44 5.18 16.80 -5.73
N PRO A 45 6.45 17.17 -5.43
CA PRO A 45 6.96 17.17 -4.05
C PRO A 45 6.08 17.99 -3.09
N ALA A 46 5.48 19.08 -3.58
CA ALA A 46 4.50 19.88 -2.84
C ALA A 46 3.20 19.09 -2.56
N SER A 47 2.68 18.31 -3.52
CA SER A 47 1.52 17.45 -3.31
C SER A 47 1.79 16.30 -2.33
N MET A 48 3.00 15.76 -2.33
CA MET A 48 3.46 14.72 -1.40
C MET A 48 3.60 15.28 0.02
N ALA A 49 4.17 16.49 0.16
CA ALA A 49 4.30 17.19 1.43
C ALA A 49 2.94 17.62 2.02
N ALA A 50 2.01 18.05 1.16
CA ALA A 50 0.63 18.34 1.58
C ALA A 50 -0.08 17.09 2.10
N ARG A 51 0.16 15.92 1.48
CA ARG A 51 -0.33 14.62 1.96
C ARG A 51 0.37 14.17 3.24
N ALA A 52 1.66 14.42 3.39
CA ALA A 52 2.41 14.06 4.60
C ALA A 52 1.98 14.87 5.85
N LYS A 53 1.51 16.10 5.67
CA LYS A 53 0.85 16.88 6.73
C LYS A 53 -0.53 16.31 7.13
N GLY A 54 -1.15 15.56 6.23
CA GLY A 54 -2.31 14.72 6.49
C GLY A 54 -1.89 13.30 6.83
N GLY A 55 -1.31 13.11 8.01
CA GLY A 55 -1.36 11.78 8.63
C GLY A 55 -2.80 11.23 8.62
N ARG A 56 -2.93 9.92 8.87
CA ARG A 56 -4.23 9.20 8.98
C ARG A 56 -5.30 10.14 9.57
N PRO A 57 -6.49 10.30 8.94
CA PRO A 57 -7.47 11.32 9.30
C PRO A 57 -7.61 11.45 10.83
N LYS A 58 -7.58 12.67 11.37
CA LYS A 58 -7.47 12.95 12.82
C LYS A 58 -8.48 12.21 13.72
N GLY A 59 -9.59 11.69 13.18
CA GLY A 59 -10.55 10.83 13.89
C GLY A 59 -10.26 9.32 13.86
N SER A 60 -9.15 8.88 13.28
CA SER A 60 -8.78 7.46 13.13
C SER A 60 -7.79 6.97 14.18
N VAL A 61 -7.31 7.87 15.04
CA VAL A 61 -6.59 7.50 16.26
C VAL A 61 -7.67 7.15 17.29
N LYS A 62 -7.92 5.86 17.47
CA LYS A 62 -8.79 5.39 18.56
C LYS A 62 -8.27 5.96 19.87
N GLU A 63 -9.18 6.34 20.78
CA GLU A 63 -8.86 6.87 22.11
C GLU A 63 -7.88 5.96 22.88
N ASN A 64 -7.95 4.65 22.63
CA ASN A 64 -6.97 3.68 23.09
C ASN A 64 -6.44 2.84 21.90
N PRO A 65 -5.34 3.24 21.25
CA PRO A 65 -4.79 2.50 20.13
C PRO A 65 -4.14 1.20 20.63
N LYS A 66 -4.22 0.14 19.81
CA LYS A 66 -3.43 -1.07 20.07
C LYS A 66 -1.95 -0.70 20.05
N VAL A 67 -1.23 -1.05 21.12
CA VAL A 67 0.23 -0.88 21.18
C VAL A 67 0.86 -1.96 20.31
N ALA A 68 1.67 -1.55 19.33
CA ALA A 68 2.41 -2.49 18.49
C ALA A 68 3.59 -3.06 19.29
N THR A 69 3.52 -4.34 19.63
CA THR A 69 4.56 -5.04 20.38
C THR A 69 5.01 -6.28 19.61
N ASN A 70 6.30 -6.60 19.69
CA ASN A 70 6.84 -7.84 19.13
C ASN A 70 6.67 -8.97 20.15
N ILE A 71 5.97 -10.04 19.77
CA ILE A 71 5.76 -11.25 20.58
C ILE A 71 6.21 -12.46 19.77
N ARG A 72 6.91 -13.39 20.44
CA ARG A 72 7.30 -14.67 19.85
C ARG A 72 6.27 -15.74 20.25
N PHE A 73 5.93 -16.58 19.29
CA PHE A 73 5.09 -17.77 19.49
C PHE A 73 5.89 -19.01 19.07
N ASP A 74 5.60 -20.14 19.71
CA ASP A 74 6.07 -21.43 19.21
C ASP A 74 5.50 -21.69 17.80
N GLN A 75 6.24 -22.45 17.00
CA GLN A 75 5.95 -22.63 15.58
C GLN A 75 4.60 -23.28 15.33
N ASP A 76 4.26 -24.31 16.11
CA ASP A 76 3.01 -25.04 16.06
C ASP A 76 1.82 -24.18 16.49
N VAL A 77 1.98 -23.39 17.56
CA VAL A 77 0.97 -22.43 18.03
C VAL A 77 0.69 -21.39 16.94
N LEU A 78 1.73 -20.81 16.34
CA LEU A 78 1.56 -19.84 15.26
C LEU A 78 0.89 -20.45 14.03
N ALA A 79 1.24 -21.69 13.67
CA ALA A 79 0.63 -22.41 12.57
C ALA A 79 -0.87 -22.65 12.83
N ALA A 80 -1.23 -23.11 14.04
CA ALA A 80 -2.62 -23.31 14.44
C ALA A 80 -3.42 -22.01 14.42
N LEU A 81 -2.86 -20.91 14.93
CA LEU A 81 -3.51 -19.60 14.87
C LEU A 81 -3.73 -19.15 13.43
N LYS A 82 -2.72 -19.23 12.57
CA LYS A 82 -2.84 -18.86 11.14
C LYS A 82 -3.84 -19.72 10.38
N ALA A 83 -3.95 -21.01 10.74
CA ALA A 83 -4.93 -21.93 10.14
C ALA A 83 -6.38 -21.50 10.39
N THR A 84 -6.64 -20.69 11.43
CA THR A 84 -7.97 -20.08 11.64
C THR A 84 -8.36 -19.06 10.55
N GLY A 85 -7.44 -18.70 9.66
CA GLY A 85 -7.68 -17.82 8.52
C GLY A 85 -7.39 -16.33 8.78
N PRO A 86 -7.87 -15.43 7.91
CA PRO A 86 -7.71 -13.99 8.09
C PRO A 86 -8.22 -13.51 9.46
N GLY A 87 -7.52 -12.56 10.07
CA GLY A 87 -7.86 -12.02 11.39
C GLY A 87 -7.41 -12.87 12.58
N TRP A 88 -6.54 -13.87 12.38
CA TRP A 88 -6.02 -14.72 13.47
C TRP A 88 -5.38 -13.93 14.62
N GLN A 89 -4.76 -12.78 14.34
CA GLN A 89 -4.19 -11.89 15.37
C GLN A 89 -5.26 -11.27 16.26
N THR A 90 -6.42 -10.91 15.68
CA THR A 90 -7.56 -10.41 16.46
C THR A 90 -8.10 -11.52 17.35
N ARG A 91 -8.29 -12.73 16.82
CA ARG A 91 -8.71 -13.89 17.62
C ARG A 91 -7.73 -14.21 18.75
N ALA A 92 -6.42 -14.14 18.49
CA ALA A 92 -5.40 -14.31 19.51
C ALA A 92 -5.51 -13.25 20.62
N ASN A 93 -5.68 -11.98 20.26
CA ASN A 93 -5.90 -10.91 21.21
C ASN A 93 -7.18 -11.12 22.04
N ASP A 94 -8.27 -11.56 21.40
CA ASP A 94 -9.55 -11.76 22.07
C ASP A 94 -9.50 -12.95 23.04
N LEU A 95 -8.78 -14.01 22.70
CA LEU A 95 -8.48 -15.12 23.61
C LEU A 95 -7.71 -14.64 24.84
N LEU A 96 -6.63 -13.87 24.65
CA LEU A 96 -5.86 -13.30 25.75
C LEU A 96 -6.70 -12.39 26.64
N ARG A 97 -7.57 -11.57 26.03
CA ARG A 97 -8.51 -10.73 26.78
C ARG A 97 -9.48 -11.56 27.61
N ALA A 98 -10.11 -12.56 27.01
CA ALA A 98 -11.07 -13.42 27.69
C ALA A 98 -10.42 -14.18 28.86
N ASP A 99 -9.18 -14.63 28.70
CA ASP A 99 -8.42 -15.29 29.76
C ASP A 99 -8.02 -14.34 30.89
N ILE A 100 -7.70 -13.08 30.58
CA ILE A 100 -7.45 -12.03 31.59
C ILE A 100 -8.73 -11.69 32.35
N GLU A 101 -9.84 -11.45 31.64
CA GLU A 101 -11.16 -11.15 32.23
C GLU A 101 -11.68 -12.31 33.10
N ALA A 102 -11.44 -13.55 32.68
CA ALA A 102 -11.79 -14.73 33.45
C ALA A 102 -10.79 -15.05 34.58
N GLY A 103 -9.73 -14.25 34.75
CA GLY A 103 -8.77 -14.40 35.82
C GLY A 103 -7.77 -15.55 35.68
N ARG A 104 -7.72 -16.22 34.53
CA ARG A 104 -6.83 -17.38 34.28
C ARG A 104 -5.38 -16.98 34.02
N LEU A 105 -5.18 -15.81 33.43
CA LEU A 105 -3.85 -15.24 33.17
C LEU A 105 -3.38 -14.27 34.28
N ILE A 106 -4.10 -14.24 35.41
CA ILE A 106 -3.64 -13.48 36.58
C ILE A 106 -2.63 -14.35 37.33
N GLY A 107 -1.35 -14.13 37.02
CA GLY A 107 -0.24 -14.59 37.84
C GLY A 107 -0.14 -13.74 39.11
N ALA A 108 -0.33 -14.40 40.25
CA ALA A 108 0.10 -14.10 41.62
C ALA A 108 0.23 -12.61 42.04
N ALA A 109 -0.55 -12.23 43.04
CA ALA A 109 -0.42 -10.98 43.78
C ALA A 109 1.04 -10.58 44.06
N SER A 110 1.36 -9.31 43.80
CA SER A 110 2.31 -8.38 44.49
C SER A 110 3.07 -7.51 43.50
#